data_AF-A0A2S9JDC3-F1
#
_entry.id   AF-A0A2S9JDC3-F1
#
_cell.length_a   1.000
_cell.length_b   1.000
_cell.length_c   1.000
_cell.angle_alpha   90.00
_cell.angle_beta   90.00
_cell.angle_gamma   90.00
#
_symmetry.space_group_name_H-M   'P 1'
#
loop_
_entity.id
_entity.type
_entity.pdbx_description
1 polymer ?
#
loop_
_entity_poly.entity_id
_entity_poly.type
_entity_poly.pdbx_seq_one_letter_code
_entity_poly.pdbx_strand_id
1 'polypeptide(L)'
;MTFLDTDNPNYSKADGELMQQALDEAARVLKIEDDNDPEWKILARFVRAAFIIGNRDVEAMAGFAVDAVLVRRKAAESTIRSTPGNYR
;
A
#
# COMPACT_ATOMS: atom_id res chain seq x y z
N MET A 1 -10.52 -0.02 -5.40
CA MET A 1 -10.21 1.41 -5.11
C MET A 1 -9.16 1.82 -6.12
N THR A 2 -9.41 2.88 -6.88
CA THR A 2 -8.45 3.42 -7.87
C THR A 2 -8.16 4.87 -7.51
N PHE A 3 -7.03 5.39 -8.01
CA PHE A 3 -6.70 6.81 -7.86
C PHE A 3 -7.18 7.67 -9.04
N LEU A 4 -7.87 7.06 -10.00
CA LEU A 4 -8.27 7.70 -11.26
C LEU A 4 -9.64 8.39 -11.19
N ASP A 5 -10.22 8.52 -9.99
CA ASP A 5 -11.49 9.24 -9.80
C ASP A 5 -11.34 10.70 -10.21
N THR A 6 -12.05 11.10 -11.26
CA THR A 6 -11.98 12.44 -11.85
C THR A 6 -12.55 13.54 -10.97
N ASP A 7 -13.39 13.18 -10.00
CA ASP A 7 -14.07 14.11 -9.09
C ASP A 7 -13.38 14.18 -7.71
N ASN A 8 -12.12 13.75 -7.59
CA ASN A 8 -11.44 13.79 -6.30
C ASN A 8 -11.09 15.23 -5.88
N PRO A 9 -11.62 15.75 -4.76
CA PRO A 9 -11.31 17.11 -4.32
C PRO A 9 -9.91 17.25 -3.71
N ASN A 10 -9.19 16.14 -3.45
CA ASN A 10 -7.95 16.15 -2.69
C ASN A 10 -6.69 16.16 -3.57
N TYR A 11 -6.79 15.78 -4.83
CA TYR A 11 -5.66 15.68 -5.74
C TYR A 11 -6.12 15.77 -7.19
N SER A 12 -5.26 16.25 -8.08
CA SER A 12 -5.60 16.38 -9.49
C SER A 12 -5.64 15.01 -10.18
N LYS A 13 -6.21 14.95 -11.39
CA LYS A 13 -6.17 13.71 -12.20
C LYS A 13 -4.74 13.23 -12.45
N ALA A 14 -3.80 14.15 -12.71
CA ALA A 14 -2.39 13.81 -12.93
C ALA A 14 -1.74 13.21 -11.67
N ASP A 15 -2.06 13.74 -10.50
CA ASP A 15 -1.62 13.16 -9.23
C ASP A 15 -2.21 11.76 -9.02
N GLY A 16 -3.48 11.57 -9.41
CA GLY A 16 -4.15 10.29 -9.42
C GLY A 16 -3.45 9.25 -10.30
N GLU A 17 -3.05 9.66 -11.51
CA GLU A 17 -2.29 8.82 -12.43
C GLU A 17 -0.92 8.44 -11.87
N LEU A 18 -0.19 9.37 -11.24
CA LEU A 18 1.08 9.08 -10.57
C LEU A 18 0.93 8.07 -9.44
N MET A 19 -0.09 8.25 -8.58
CA MET A 19 -0.37 7.30 -7.50
C MET A 19 -0.83 5.93 -8.04
N GLN A 20 -1.57 5.89 -9.14
CA GLN A 20 -1.97 4.63 -9.76
C GLN A 20 -0.76 3.87 -10.30
N GLN A 21 0.15 4.54 -11.00
CA GLN A 21 1.40 3.92 -11.48
C GLN A 21 2.23 3.35 -10.33
N ALA A 22 2.34 4.09 -9.21
CA ALA A 22 3.07 3.62 -8.03
C ALA A 22 2.40 2.41 -7.36
N LEU A 23 1.06 2.37 -7.34
CA LEU A 23 0.31 1.23 -6.83
C LEU A 23 0.51 -0.02 -7.69
N ASP A 24 0.41 0.13 -9.01
CA ASP A 24 0.58 -0.98 -9.95
C ASP A 24 2.01 -1.55 -9.87
N GLU A 25 3.01 -0.68 -9.77
CA GLU A 25 4.42 -1.08 -9.58
C GLU A 25 4.64 -1.82 -8.25
N ALA A 26 4.07 -1.32 -7.15
CA ALA A 26 4.19 -1.97 -5.85
C ALA A 26 3.50 -3.35 -5.83
N ALA A 27 2.32 -3.46 -6.45
CA ALA A 27 1.61 -4.72 -6.57
C ALA A 27 2.38 -5.74 -7.41
N ARG A 28 2.98 -5.29 -8.52
CA ARG A 28 3.85 -6.11 -9.38
C ARG A 28 5.05 -6.66 -8.60
N VAL A 29 5.71 -5.83 -7.79
CA VAL A 29 6.84 -6.26 -6.95
C VAL A 29 6.43 -7.33 -5.93
N LEU A 30 5.24 -7.19 -5.34
CA LEU A 30 4.69 -8.17 -4.39
C LEU A 30 3.98 -9.36 -5.04
N LYS A 31 3.92 -9.40 -6.39
CA LYS A 31 3.19 -10.40 -7.18
C LYS A 31 1.71 -10.53 -6.78
N ILE A 32 1.09 -9.39 -6.50
CA ILE A 32 -0.35 -9.29 -6.24
C ILE A 32 -1.04 -9.08 -7.58
N GLU A 33 -1.67 -10.13 -8.09
CA GLU A 33 -2.34 -10.13 -9.40
C GLU A 33 -3.85 -9.87 -9.29
N ASP A 34 -4.44 -10.13 -8.12
CA ASP A 34 -5.87 -9.91 -7.85
C ASP A 34 -6.07 -8.59 -7.10
N ASP A 35 -6.84 -7.67 -7.68
CA ASP A 35 -7.19 -6.38 -7.08
C ASP A 35 -8.19 -6.51 -5.90
N ASN A 36 -8.77 -7.71 -5.72
CA ASN A 36 -9.56 -8.07 -4.56
C ASN A 36 -8.71 -8.55 -3.39
N ASP A 37 -7.39 -8.74 -3.57
CA ASP A 37 -6.48 -9.07 -2.48
C ASP A 37 -6.56 -7.98 -1.40
N PRO A 38 -6.76 -8.34 -0.12
CA PRO A 38 -6.78 -7.39 0.98
C PRO A 38 -5.54 -6.48 1.04
N GLU A 39 -4.39 -6.98 0.59
CA GLU A 39 -3.13 -6.23 0.51
C GLU A 39 -3.14 -5.16 -0.58
N TRP A 40 -3.92 -5.30 -1.65
CA TRP A 40 -4.08 -4.25 -2.66
C TRP A 40 -4.58 -2.94 -2.03
N LYS A 41 -5.60 -3.04 -1.16
CA LYS A 41 -6.12 -1.87 -0.43
C LYS A 41 -5.12 -1.30 0.57
N ILE A 42 -4.24 -2.14 1.12
CA ILE A 42 -3.19 -1.70 2.05
C ILE A 42 -2.10 -0.95 1.28
N LEU A 43 -1.65 -1.48 0.14
CA LEU A 43 -0.72 -0.80 -0.77
C LEU A 43 -1.24 0.58 -1.17
N ALA A 44 -2.49 0.66 -1.63
CA ALA A 44 -3.10 1.94 -2.00
C ALA A 44 -3.06 2.95 -0.85
N ARG A 45 -3.29 2.52 0.40
CA ARG A 45 -3.19 3.42 1.56
C ARG A 45 -1.78 3.96 1.76
N PHE A 46 -0.75 3.12 1.61
CA PHE A 46 0.63 3.56 1.77
C PHE A 46 1.12 4.43 0.63
N VAL A 47 0.75 4.13 -0.62
CA VAL A 47 1.02 5.00 -1.77
C VAL A 47 0.41 6.38 -1.55
N ARG A 48 -0.86 6.44 -1.14
CA ARG A 48 -1.52 7.71 -0.81
C ARG A 48 -0.81 8.45 0.32
N ALA A 49 -0.37 7.74 1.36
CA ALA A 49 0.38 8.35 2.46
C ALA A 49 1.70 8.97 1.98
N ALA A 50 2.47 8.24 1.16
CA ALA A 50 3.71 8.73 0.56
C ALA A 50 3.47 9.99 -0.30
N PHE A 51 2.38 10.00 -1.07
CA PHE A 51 1.97 11.18 -1.81
C PHE A 51 1.61 12.36 -0.89
N ILE A 52 0.80 12.14 0.15
CA ILE A 52 0.38 13.21 1.07
C ILE A 52 1.59 13.86 1.77
N ILE A 53 2.63 13.10 2.11
CA ILE A 53 3.86 13.65 2.72
C ILE A 53 4.80 14.34 1.71
N GLY A 54 4.40 14.44 0.44
CA GLY A 54 5.08 15.22 -0.59
C GLY A 54 5.88 14.41 -1.60
N ASN A 55 5.85 13.08 -1.55
CA ASN A 55 6.52 12.28 -2.58
C ASN A 55 5.75 12.35 -3.91
N ARG A 56 6.47 12.58 -5.01
CA ARG A 56 5.93 12.66 -6.37
C ARG A 56 6.65 11.71 -7.33
N ASP A 57 7.65 10.99 -6.84
CA ASP A 57 8.39 9.99 -7.60
C ASP A 57 7.70 8.63 -7.48
N VAL A 58 7.39 8.03 -8.62
CA VAL A 58 6.61 6.79 -8.72
C VAL A 58 7.35 5.62 -8.05
N GLU A 59 8.64 5.47 -8.33
CA GLU A 59 9.46 4.38 -7.80
C GLU A 59 9.61 4.50 -6.27
N ALA A 60 9.86 5.71 -5.77
CA ALA A 60 9.99 5.96 -4.34
C ALA A 60 8.67 5.74 -3.59
N MET A 61 7.53 6.13 -4.17
CA MET A 61 6.21 5.83 -3.58
C MET A 61 5.93 4.33 -3.55
N ALA A 62 6.26 3.61 -4.63
CA ALA A 62 6.09 2.16 -4.71
C ALA A 62 6.97 1.44 -3.68
N GLY A 63 8.26 1.79 -3.62
CA GLY A 63 9.21 1.19 -2.67
C GLY A 63 8.78 1.38 -1.23
N PHE A 64 8.34 2.60 -0.86
CA PHE A 64 7.77 2.86 0.46
C PHE A 64 6.57 1.96 0.78
N ALA A 65 5.64 1.80 -0.16
CA ALA A 65 4.45 0.98 0.04
C ALA A 65 4.79 -0.51 0.20
N VAL A 66 5.74 -1.02 -0.60
CA VAL A 66 6.25 -2.39 -0.50
C VAL A 66 6.87 -2.63 0.88
N ASP A 67 7.80 -1.77 1.31
CA ASP A 67 8.48 -1.90 2.60
C ASP A 67 7.48 -1.87 3.76
N ALA A 68 6.49 -0.98 3.72
CA ALA A 68 5.46 -0.87 4.74
C ALA A 68 4.59 -2.15 4.82
N VAL A 69 4.23 -2.76 3.69
CA VAL A 69 3.50 -4.03 3.67
C VAL A 69 4.35 -5.18 4.22
N LEU A 70 5.63 -5.27 3.83
CA LEU A 70 6.53 -6.31 4.33
C LEU A 70 6.74 -6.22 5.84
N VAL A 71 6.94 -5.01 6.37
CA VAL A 71 7.01 -4.78 7.83
C VAL A 71 5.73 -5.21 8.51
N ARG A 72 4.56 -4.90 7.93
CA ARG A 72 3.26 -5.33 8.46
C ARG A 72 3.09 -6.84 8.48
N ARG A 73 3.49 -7.56 7.41
CA ARG A 73 3.45 -9.03 7.34
C ARG A 73 4.26 -9.65 8.50
N LYS A 74 5.49 -9.17 8.68
CA LYS A 74 6.37 -9.62 9.77
C LYS A 74 5.77 -9.38 11.17
N ALA A 75 5.14 -8.22 11.38
CA ALA A 75 4.45 -7.92 12.64
C ALA A 75 3.25 -8.85 12.88
N ALA A 76 2.45 -9.14 11.85
CA ALA A 76 1.33 -10.09 11.95
C ALA A 76 1.79 -11.51 12.31
N GLU A 77 2.87 -11.99 11.69
CA GLU A 77 3.47 -13.29 12.01
C GLU A 77 3.96 -13.37 13.47
N SER A 78 4.58 -12.30 13.97
CA SER A 78 5.04 -12.25 15.37
C SER A 78 3.90 -12.27 16.39
N THR A 79 2.74 -11.72 16.01
CA THR A 79 1.53 -11.71 16.85
C THR A 79 0.92 -13.11 16.96
N ILE A 80 0.92 -13.88 15.88
CA ILE A 80 0.39 -15.26 15.87
C ILE A 80 1.25 -16.19 16.74
N ARG A 81 2.57 -15.98 16.78
CA ARG A 81 3.48 -16.81 17.60
C ARG A 81 3.39 -16.55 19.11
N SER A 82 2.72 -15.46 19.51
CA SER A 82 2.53 -15.10 20.92
C SER A 82 1.16 -15.57 21.40
N THR A 83 0.90 -16.87 21.45
CA THR A 83 -0.17 -17.41 22.29
C THR A 83 0.42 -17.58 23.70
N PRO A 84 0.04 -16.77 24.70
CA PRO A 84 0.42 -17.08 26.07
C PRO A 84 -0.31 -18.37 26.43
N GLY A 85 0.44 -19.40 26.79
CA GLY A 85 -0.11 -20.65 27.26
C GLY A 85 -1.12 -20.40 28.38
N ASN A 86 -2.20 -21.19 28.38
CA ASN A 86 -3.15 -21.32 29.46
C ASN A 86 -2.43 -21.27 30.82
N TYR A 87 -2.52 -20.14 31.51
CA TYR A 87 -2.33 -20.12 32.95
C TYR A 87 -3.58 -20.75 33.54
N ARG A 88 -3.42 -22.01 33.95
CA ARG A 88 -4.37 -22.77 34.75
C ARG A 88 -4.70 -22.06 36.05
#